data_AF-A0A957Z6T1-F1
#
_entry.id   AF-A0A957Z6T1-F1
#
_cell.length_a   1.000
_cell.length_b   1.000
_cell.length_c   1.000
_cell.angle_alpha   90.00
_cell.angle_beta   90.00
_cell.angle_gamma   90.00
#
_symmetry.space_group_name_H-M   'P 1'
#
loop_
_entity.id
_entity.type
_entity.pdbx_description
1 polymer ?
#
loop_
_entity_poly.entity_id
_entity_poly.type
_entity_poly.pdbx_seq_one_letter_code
_entity_poly.pdbx_strand_id
1 'polypeptide(L)'
;RMTQAAIAGDPGAPRKERAGLRPGQRAFVWGALIPIFLYLGVFALFPMIWVVVLSFFSYSPVRVGDGLLGLGGRNPFIGLENFTSMLADTQTAQLFRTSVKNTLIFAFLVLV
;
A
#
# COMPACT_ATOMS: atom_id res chain seq x y z
N ARG A 1 1.12 22.48 -70.72
CA ARG A 1 2.27 22.01 -69.92
C ARG A 1 2.41 22.99 -68.76
N MET A 2 1.89 22.61 -67.59
CA MET A 2 2.68 22.22 -66.39
C MET A 2 3.29 23.48 -65.74
N THR A 3 2.96 23.92 -64.53
CA THR A 3 2.55 23.15 -63.35
C THR A 3 1.98 24.11 -62.30
N GLN A 4 0.68 24.05 -62.06
CA GLN A 4 0.07 24.45 -60.79
C GLN A 4 0.15 23.21 -59.89
N ALA A 5 1.20 23.11 -59.09
CA ALA A 5 1.34 22.05 -58.09
C ALA A 5 2.36 22.49 -57.03
N ALA A 6 1.88 23.03 -55.91
CA ALA A 6 2.52 22.84 -54.62
C ALA A 6 1.52 23.11 -53.49
N ILE A 7 0.89 22.01 -53.08
CA ILE A 7 0.55 21.70 -51.69
C ILE A 7 -0.59 22.54 -51.09
N ALA A 8 -1.81 22.06 -51.37
CA ALA A 8 -2.86 22.03 -50.37
C ALA A 8 -2.25 21.49 -49.06
N GLY A 9 -2.19 22.33 -48.03
CA GLY A 9 -1.86 21.88 -46.68
C GLY A 9 -2.84 20.77 -46.31
N ASP A 10 -2.30 19.60 -45.99
CA ASP A 10 -3.03 18.42 -45.58
C ASP A 10 -4.05 18.78 -44.46
N PRO A 11 -5.37 18.70 -44.71
CA PRO A 11 -6.37 18.95 -43.67
C PRO A 11 -6.36 17.87 -42.57
N GLY A 12 -5.59 16.79 -42.77
CA GLY A 12 -5.52 15.62 -41.89
C GLY A 12 -4.26 15.51 -41.06
N ALA A 13 -3.39 16.52 -41.02
CA ALA A 13 -2.21 16.46 -40.15
C ALA A 13 -2.66 16.26 -38.69
N PRO A 14 -2.32 15.14 -38.01
CA PRO A 14 -2.77 14.89 -36.65
C PRO A 14 -2.19 15.99 -35.78
N ARG A 15 -3.07 16.87 -35.28
CA ARG A 15 -2.71 17.92 -34.33
C ARG A 15 -2.08 17.20 -33.16
N LYS A 16 -0.75 17.25 -33.07
CA LYS A 16 0.03 16.67 -31.99
C LYS A 16 -0.48 17.35 -30.71
N GLU A 17 -1.45 16.73 -30.05
CA GLU A 17 -1.95 17.19 -28.77
C GLU A 17 -0.73 17.21 -27.87
N ARG A 18 -0.29 18.41 -27.52
CA ARG A 18 0.79 18.60 -26.57
C ARG A 18 0.26 18.09 -25.24
N ALA A 19 0.49 16.82 -24.97
CA ALA A 19 0.19 16.14 -23.72
C ALA A 19 1.13 16.62 -22.59
N GLY A 20 1.24 17.94 -22.45
CA GLY A 20 1.95 18.60 -21.37
C GLY A 20 0.96 19.49 -20.64
N LEU A 21 0.67 19.16 -19.38
CA LEU A 21 -0.13 20.02 -18.51
C LEU A 21 0.51 21.41 -18.47
N ARG A 22 -0.26 22.46 -18.78
CA ARG A 22 0.21 23.84 -18.63
C ARG A 22 0.58 24.05 -17.15
N PRO A 23 1.61 24.85 -16.81
CA PRO A 23 2.10 24.99 -15.44
C PRO A 23 1.01 25.24 -14.38
N GLY A 24 -0.02 26.04 -14.71
CA GLY A 24 -1.17 26.29 -13.83
C GLY A 24 -2.10 25.08 -13.63
N GLN A 25 -2.26 24.22 -14.64
CA GLN A 25 -3.03 22.98 -14.49
C GLN A 25 -2.30 21.98 -13.60
N ARG A 26 -0.97 21.91 -13.69
CA ARG A 26 -0.16 21.06 -12.81
C ARG A 26 -0.26 21.49 -11.34
N ALA A 27 -0.16 22.78 -11.05
CA ALA A 27 -0.30 23.31 -9.69
C ALA A 27 -1.70 23.01 -9.12
N PHE A 28 -2.76 23.16 -9.93
CA PHE A 28 -4.13 22.84 -9.54
C PHE A 28 -4.31 21.33 -9.24
N VAL A 29 -3.82 20.46 -10.13
CA VAL A 29 -3.88 19.00 -9.94
C VAL A 29 -3.16 18.59 -8.66
N TRP A 30 -1.94 19.08 -8.42
CA TRP A 30 -1.22 18.77 -7.19
C TRP A 30 -1.90 19.37 -5.95
N GLY A 31 -2.44 20.59 -6.03
CA GLY A 31 -3.19 21.21 -4.94
C GLY A 31 -4.41 20.38 -4.51
N ALA A 32 -5.11 19.76 -5.46
CA ALA A 32 -6.24 18.88 -5.17
C ALA A 32 -5.82 17.47 -4.71
N LEU A 33 -4.72 16.92 -5.26
CA LEU A 33 -4.28 15.56 -4.96
C LEU A 33 -3.49 15.44 -3.65
N ILE A 34 -2.69 16.45 -3.28
CA ILE A 34 -1.89 16.44 -2.05
C ILE A 34 -2.74 16.12 -0.80
N PRO A 35 -3.89 16.78 -0.52
CA PRO A 35 -4.67 16.46 0.67
C PRO A 35 -5.21 15.03 0.64
N ILE A 36 -5.56 14.50 -0.53
CA ILE A 36 -6.00 13.10 -0.69
C ILE A 36 -4.86 12.16 -0.35
N PHE A 37 -3.68 12.36 -0.93
CA PHE A 37 -2.51 11.51 -0.65
C PHE A 37 -2.03 11.64 0.79
N LEU A 38 -2.11 12.82 1.39
CA LEU A 38 -1.76 13.03 2.79
C LEU A 38 -2.73 12.29 3.70
N TYR A 39 -4.03 12.39 3.42
CA TYR A 39 -5.05 11.63 4.15
C TYR A 39 -4.81 10.12 4.03
N LEU A 40 -4.65 9.60 2.81
CA LEU A 40 -4.39 8.17 2.58
C LEU A 40 -3.06 7.74 3.22
N GLY A 41 -2.02 8.56 3.13
CA GLY A 41 -0.71 8.31 3.73
C GLY A 41 -0.78 8.16 5.25
N VAL A 42 -1.48 9.09 5.92
CA VAL A 42 -1.58 9.11 7.39
C VAL A 42 -2.58 8.09 7.92
N PHE A 43 -3.73 7.91 7.27
CA PHE A 43 -4.81 7.09 7.82
C PHE A 43 -4.91 5.69 7.25
N ALA A 44 -4.39 5.42 6.06
CA ALA A 44 -4.38 4.09 5.48
C ALA A 44 -2.97 3.46 5.51
N LEU A 45 -1.98 4.18 4.99
CA LEU A 45 -0.64 3.61 4.81
C LEU A 45 0.15 3.53 6.12
N PHE A 46 0.16 4.61 6.91
CA PHE A 46 0.86 4.63 8.19
C PHE A 46 0.45 3.51 9.15
N PRO A 47 -0.84 3.26 9.47
CA PRO A 47 -1.20 2.17 10.38
C PRO A 47 -0.84 0.79 9.80
N MET A 48 -0.91 0.61 8.47
CA MET A 48 -0.52 -0.64 7.83
C MET A 48 0.98 -0.92 8.01
N ILE A 49 1.83 0.09 7.77
CA ILE A 49 3.27 0.00 8.03
C ILE A 49 3.50 -0.24 9.53
N TRP A 50 2.76 0.45 10.39
CA TRP A 50 2.94 0.35 11.84
C TRP A 50 2.65 -1.06 12.35
N VAL A 51 1.57 -1.72 11.89
CA VAL A 51 1.28 -3.11 12.24
C VAL A 51 2.40 -4.06 11.81
N VAL A 52 2.98 -3.85 10.62
CA VAL A 52 4.13 -4.62 10.16
C VAL A 52 5.32 -4.43 11.10
N VAL A 53 5.63 -3.19 11.49
CA VAL A 53 6.69 -2.90 12.47
C VAL A 53 6.43 -3.60 13.80
N LEU A 54 5.22 -3.45 14.37
CA LEU A 54 4.85 -4.07 15.65
C LEU A 54 5.00 -5.60 15.63
N SER A 55 4.79 -6.23 14.47
CA SER A 55 4.90 -7.69 14.31
C SER A 55 6.32 -8.23 14.57
N PHE A 56 7.35 -7.37 14.49
CA PHE A 56 8.74 -7.75 14.81
C PHE A 56 9.11 -7.56 16.28
N PHE A 57 8.19 -7.09 17.12
CA PHE A 57 8.42 -6.87 18.55
C PHE A 57 7.51 -7.78 19.39
N SER A 58 7.94 -8.12 20.60
CA SER A 58 7.07 -8.75 21.61
C SER A 58 6.15 -7.69 22.22
N TYR A 59 5.32 -7.10 21.38
CA TYR A 59 4.50 -5.94 21.73
C TYR A 59 3.30 -6.34 22.57
N SER A 60 3.04 -5.58 23.63
CA SER A 60 1.85 -5.69 24.44
C SER A 60 1.39 -4.29 24.88
N PRO A 61 0.14 -3.87 24.61
CA PRO A 61 -0.35 -2.53 24.97
C PRO A 61 -0.28 -2.21 26.47
N VAL A 62 -0.34 -3.24 27.31
CA VAL A 62 -0.25 -3.08 28.78
C VAL A 62 1.19 -2.99 29.30
N ARG A 63 2.19 -3.24 28.45
CA ARG A 63 3.60 -3.09 28.82
C ARG A 63 4.04 -1.68 28.42
N VAL A 64 4.49 -0.90 29.41
CA VAL A 64 5.14 0.39 29.15
C VAL A 64 6.48 0.09 28.49
N GLY A 65 6.57 0.32 27.18
CA GLY A 65 7.83 0.31 26.44
C GLY A 65 8.53 1.66 26.60
N ASP A 66 9.85 1.60 26.70
CA ASP A 66 10.74 2.68 27.11
C ASP A 66 11.41 3.39 25.92
N GLY A 67 11.17 2.95 24.68
CA GLY A 67 11.62 3.62 23.46
C GLY A 67 10.51 4.28 22.64
N LEU A 68 10.85 4.66 21.40
CA LEU A 68 9.99 5.46 20.52
C LEU A 68 8.62 4.78 20.30
N LEU A 69 7.54 5.51 20.58
CA LEU A 69 6.15 5.05 20.43
C LEU A 69 5.84 3.74 21.19
N GLY A 70 6.56 3.47 22.29
CA GLY A 70 6.34 2.29 23.15
C GLY A 70 7.03 1.02 22.66
N LEU A 71 7.93 1.12 21.67
CA LEU A 71 8.82 0.04 21.24
C LEU A 71 10.12 0.05 22.05
N GLY A 72 10.68 -1.11 22.38
CA GLY A 72 11.90 -1.21 23.18
C GLY A 72 11.64 -1.56 24.65
N GLY A 73 12.74 -1.86 25.35
CA GLY A 73 12.82 -2.49 26.67
C GLY A 73 11.76 -3.54 26.94
N ARG A 74 10.64 -3.21 27.59
CA ARG A 74 9.57 -4.20 27.89
C ARG A 74 8.79 -4.70 26.66
N ASN A 75 8.96 -4.07 25.50
CA ASN A 75 8.52 -4.56 24.20
C ASN A 75 9.77 -4.78 23.31
N PRO A 76 10.56 -5.84 23.56
CA PRO A 76 11.82 -6.07 22.86
C PRO A 76 11.60 -6.41 21.38
N PHE A 77 12.59 -6.10 20.54
CA PHE A 77 12.64 -6.58 19.15
C PHE A 77 12.98 -8.07 19.15
N ILE A 78 12.12 -8.89 18.55
CA ILE A 78 12.27 -10.34 18.47
C ILE A 78 12.32 -10.85 17.02
N GLY A 79 12.38 -9.93 16.04
CA GLY A 79 12.50 -10.26 14.63
C GLY A 79 11.33 -11.13 14.15
N LEU A 80 11.64 -12.32 13.63
CA LEU A 80 10.63 -13.20 13.02
C LEU A 80 10.00 -14.20 13.99
N GLU A 81 10.34 -14.14 15.28
CA GLU A 81 9.91 -15.14 16.27
C GLU A 81 8.39 -15.23 16.40
N ASN A 82 7.67 -14.10 16.34
CA ASN A 82 6.21 -14.11 16.32
C ASN A 82 5.64 -14.95 15.16
N PHE A 83 6.26 -14.92 13.98
CA PHE A 83 5.79 -15.67 12.82
C PHE A 83 6.13 -17.15 12.93
N THR A 84 7.35 -17.49 13.35
CA THR A 84 7.76 -18.90 13.51
C THR A 84 7.00 -19.59 14.64
N SER A 85 6.62 -18.84 15.70
CA SER A 85 5.82 -19.37 16.80
C SER A 85 4.43 -19.86 16.37
N MET A 86 3.85 -19.29 15.29
CA MET A 86 2.58 -19.74 14.71
C MET A 86 2.68 -21.09 13.99
N LEU A 87 3.91 -21.51 13.66
CA LEU A 87 4.22 -22.80 13.03
C LEU A 87 4.74 -23.83 14.03
N ALA A 88 5.04 -23.42 15.26
CA ALA A 88 5.51 -24.31 16.32
C ALA A 88 4.44 -25.32 16.77
N ASP A 89 4.85 -26.28 17.59
CA ASP A 89 3.96 -27.28 18.20
C ASP A 89 3.38 -26.80 19.53
N THR A 90 2.78 -25.61 19.52
CA THR A 90 2.06 -25.04 20.66
C THR A 90 0.55 -25.13 20.45
N GLN A 91 -0.22 -25.11 21.54
CA GLN A 91 -1.68 -25.09 21.46
C GLN A 91 -2.20 -23.89 20.64
N THR A 92 -1.63 -22.71 20.85
CA THR A 92 -1.98 -21.49 20.12
C THR A 92 -1.71 -21.64 18.61
N ALA A 93 -0.57 -22.21 18.25
CA ALA A 93 -0.21 -22.46 16.86
C ALA A 93 -1.14 -23.47 16.18
N GLN A 94 -1.57 -24.52 16.90
CA GLN A 94 -2.57 -25.47 16.40
C GLN A 94 -3.93 -24.81 16.17
N LEU A 95 -4.38 -23.95 17.08
CA LEU A 95 -5.61 -23.16 16.92
C LEU A 95 -5.54 -22.23 15.71
N PHE A 96 -4.41 -21.56 15.52
CA PHE A 96 -4.16 -20.71 14.36
C PHE A 96 -4.24 -21.52 13.05
N ARG A 97 -3.50 -22.62 12.94
CA ARG A 97 -3.49 -23.47 11.74
C ARG A 97 -4.88 -24.05 11.43
N THR A 98 -5.62 -24.45 12.47
CA THR A 98 -7.00 -24.92 12.32
C THR A 98 -7.91 -23.82 11.80
N SER A 99 -7.80 -22.61 12.35
CA SER A 99 -8.57 -21.44 11.90
C SER A 99 -8.26 -21.09 10.45
N VAL A 100 -6.97 -21.07 10.06
CA VAL A 100 -6.55 -20.84 8.66
C VAL A 100 -7.14 -21.89 7.73
N LYS A 101 -7.04 -23.18 8.09
CA LYS A 101 -7.61 -24.28 7.30
C LYS A 101 -9.11 -24.12 7.12
N ASN A 102 -9.84 -23.79 8.20
CA ASN A 102 -11.28 -23.59 8.14
C ASN A 102 -11.66 -22.39 7.27
N THR A 103 -10.95 -21.28 7.38
CA THR A 103 -11.17 -20.09 6.54
C THR A 103 -10.95 -20.40 5.05
N LEU A 104 -9.92 -21.17 4.72
CA LEU A 104 -9.65 -21.58 3.33
C LEU A 104 -10.72 -22.51 2.78
N ILE A 105 -11.15 -23.50 3.58
CA ILE A 105 -12.27 -24.38 3.21
C ILE A 105 -13.52 -23.55 2.97
N PHE A 106 -13.87 -22.65 3.89
CA PHE A 106 -15.03 -21.78 3.76
C PHE A 106 -14.96 -20.88 2.52
N ALA A 107 -13.82 -20.21 2.30
CA ALA A 107 -13.63 -19.35 1.14
C ALA A 107 -13.79 -20.13 -0.18
N PHE A 108 -13.30 -21.37 -0.24
CA PHE A 108 -13.47 -22.22 -1.40
C PHE A 108 -14.92 -22.65 -1.61
N LEU A 109 -15.60 -23.08 -0.53
CA LEU A 109 -17.00 -23.50 -0.58
C LEU A 109 -17.96 -22.37 -0.96
N VAL A 110 -17.61 -21.11 -0.67
CA VAL A 110 -18.42 -19.94 -1.06
C VAL A 110 -18.22 -19.57 -2.53
N LEU A 111 -17.02 -19.82 -3.07
CA LEU A 111 -16.66 -19.43 -4.44
C LEU A 111 -17.06 -20.47 -5.50
N VAL A 112 -17.24 -21.73 -5.10
CA VAL A 112 -17.69 -22.85 -5.95
C VAL A 112 -19.20 -23.01 -5.85
#